data_AF-A0A2E1IR16-F1
#
_entry.id   AF-A0A2E1IR16-F1
#
_cell.length_a   1.000
_cell.length_b   1.000
_cell.length_c   1.000
_cell.angle_alpha   90.00
_cell.angle_beta   90.00
_cell.angle_gamma   90.00
#
_symmetry.space_group_name_H-M   'P 1'
#
loop_
_entity.id
_entity.type
_entity.pdbx_description
1 polymer ?
#
loop_
_entity_poly.entity_id
_entity_poly.type
_entity_poly.pdbx_seq_one_letter_code
_entity_poly.pdbx_strand_id
1 'polypeptide(L)'
;MEAIQIELRAQPLDPWQELTGWGGDAAASAVFVGRVRGTAMDGRPLQALEIEHYPGLCERRLMEIALDLQREHAVGSVLVLHRVGRMQPGDPIVLVAVEADRRGAAQRCTTALLEALKHRAPFWKREWCGDQGTWLTGNTPL
;
A
#
# COMPACT_ATOMS: atom_id res chain seq x y z
N MET A 1 -0.78 6.35 -21.19
CA MET A 1 -1.05 5.87 -19.82
C MET A 1 -0.02 6.50 -18.90
N GLU A 2 -0.43 7.00 -17.74
CA GLU A 2 0.53 7.46 -16.75
C GLU A 2 1.30 6.25 -16.22
N ALA A 3 2.63 6.33 -16.27
CA ALA A 3 3.51 5.22 -15.85
C ALA A 3 3.47 4.97 -14.33
N ILE A 4 2.91 5.90 -13.55
CA ILE A 4 2.76 5.79 -12.10
C ILE A 4 1.35 6.25 -11.73
N GLN A 5 0.62 5.40 -11.04
CA GLN A 5 -0.71 5.70 -10.48
C GLN A 5 -0.67 5.54 -8.96
N ILE A 6 -1.12 6.58 -8.24
CA ILE A 6 -1.19 6.57 -6.78
C ILE A 6 -2.53 7.11 -6.33
N GLU A 7 -3.21 6.39 -5.45
CA GLU A 7 -4.50 6.81 -4.90
C GLU A 7 -4.63 6.41 -3.43
N LEU A 8 -5.11 7.36 -2.62
CA LEU A 8 -5.53 7.13 -1.26
C LEU A 8 -7.05 7.33 -1.20
N ARG A 9 -7.79 6.31 -0.73
CA ARG A 9 -9.26 6.35 -0.76
C ARG A 9 -9.90 5.65 0.43
N ALA A 10 -11.11 6.03 0.80
CA ALA A 10 -11.83 5.37 1.89
C ALA A 10 -12.62 4.14 1.42
N GLN A 11 -13.00 4.14 0.14
CA GLN A 11 -13.86 3.15 -0.48
C GLN A 11 -13.18 1.77 -0.51
N PRO A 12 -13.97 0.68 -0.46
CA PRO A 12 -13.45 -0.67 -0.65
C PRO A 12 -12.56 -0.81 -1.89
N LEU A 13 -11.58 -1.70 -1.78
CA LEU A 13 -10.60 -2.03 -2.81
C LEU A 13 -10.80 -3.50 -3.19
N ASP A 14 -11.09 -3.77 -4.46
CA ASP A 14 -10.96 -5.12 -5.04
C ASP A 14 -9.65 -5.19 -5.83
N PRO A 15 -8.57 -5.75 -5.25
CA PRO A 15 -7.25 -5.71 -5.87
C PRO A 15 -7.21 -6.35 -7.26
N TRP A 16 -8.04 -7.36 -7.52
CA TRP A 16 -8.02 -8.08 -8.80
C TRP A 16 -8.77 -7.33 -9.89
N GLN A 17 -9.85 -6.63 -9.51
CA GLN A 17 -10.55 -5.74 -10.41
C GLN A 17 -9.67 -4.54 -10.79
N GLU A 18 -8.97 -3.93 -9.84
CA GLU A 18 -8.09 -2.78 -10.10
C GLU A 18 -6.91 -3.11 -11.03
N LEU A 19 -6.49 -4.38 -11.06
CA LEU A 19 -5.44 -4.85 -11.98
C LEU A 19 -5.97 -5.11 -13.40
N THR A 20 -7.29 -5.14 -13.60
CA THR A 20 -7.87 -5.42 -14.90
C THR A 20 -7.63 -4.24 -15.84
N GLY A 21 -6.76 -4.43 -16.83
CA GLY A 21 -6.39 -3.38 -17.79
C GLY A 21 -5.42 -2.34 -17.23
N TRP A 22 -4.90 -2.54 -16.02
CA TRP A 22 -3.77 -1.79 -15.50
C TRP A 22 -2.45 -2.34 -16.07
N GLY A 23 -1.49 -1.46 -16.31
CA GLY A 23 -0.15 -1.80 -16.81
C GLY A 23 0.09 -1.41 -18.26
N GLY A 24 1.13 -1.96 -18.85
CA GLY A 24 1.60 -1.74 -20.21
C GLY A 24 2.24 -3.00 -20.78
N ASP A 25 3.18 -2.85 -21.70
CA ASP A 25 3.70 -3.97 -22.51
C ASP A 25 4.89 -4.73 -21.88
N ALA A 26 5.12 -4.56 -20.57
CA ALA A 26 6.26 -5.16 -19.90
C ALA A 26 6.09 -6.69 -19.70
N ALA A 27 7.20 -7.43 -19.73
CA ALA A 27 7.17 -8.89 -19.71
C ALA A 27 6.95 -9.53 -18.32
N ALA A 28 6.98 -8.77 -17.23
CA ALA A 28 6.80 -9.28 -15.88
C ALA A 28 6.11 -8.28 -14.96
N SER A 29 5.19 -8.79 -14.11
CA SER A 29 4.52 -8.00 -13.08
C SER A 29 4.77 -8.61 -11.70
N ALA A 30 4.97 -7.76 -10.69
CA ALA A 30 5.05 -8.15 -9.29
C ALA A 30 3.95 -7.42 -8.50
N VAL A 31 3.07 -8.18 -7.87
CA VAL A 31 1.87 -7.68 -7.20
C VAL A 31 1.93 -8.06 -5.71
N PHE A 32 1.64 -7.08 -4.86
CA PHE A 32 1.44 -7.26 -3.42
C PHE A 32 0.07 -6.76 -3.01
N VAL A 33 -0.64 -7.59 -2.24
CA VAL A 33 -1.91 -7.22 -1.61
C VAL A 33 -1.77 -7.37 -0.10
N GLY A 34 -1.82 -6.25 0.61
CA GLY A 34 -1.91 -6.24 2.07
C GLY A 34 -3.36 -6.29 2.51
N ARG A 35 -3.62 -7.06 3.57
CA ARG A 35 -4.94 -7.17 4.21
C ARG A 35 -4.87 -6.84 5.68
N VAL A 36 -5.97 -6.35 6.23
CA VAL A 36 -6.10 -6.14 7.68
C VAL A 36 -6.06 -7.50 8.38
N ARG A 37 -5.19 -7.61 9.38
CA ARG A 37 -5.05 -8.82 10.21
C ARG A 37 -6.22 -8.99 11.19
N GLY A 38 -6.44 -10.21 11.66
CA GLY A 38 -7.48 -10.52 12.65
C GLY A 38 -7.11 -10.24 14.11
N THR A 39 -5.85 -9.90 14.38
CA THR A 39 -5.34 -9.69 15.74
C THR A 39 -4.63 -8.34 15.86
N ALA A 40 -4.83 -7.66 16.99
CA ALA A 40 -4.13 -6.44 17.32
C ALA A 40 -2.68 -6.72 17.76
N MET A 41 -1.87 -5.67 17.93
CA MET A 41 -0.48 -5.80 18.36
C MET A 41 -0.33 -6.36 19.77
N ASP A 42 -1.32 -6.16 20.63
CA ASP A 42 -1.36 -6.71 21.98
C ASP A 42 -1.90 -8.16 22.03
N GLY A 43 -2.22 -8.76 20.87
CA GLY A 43 -2.70 -10.13 20.73
C GLY A 43 -4.22 -10.29 20.87
N ARG A 44 -4.98 -9.24 21.17
CA ARG A 44 -6.45 -9.31 21.24
C ARG A 44 -7.08 -9.43 19.84
N PRO A 45 -8.32 -9.94 19.73
CA PRO A 45 -9.06 -9.88 18.47
C PRO A 45 -9.23 -8.43 18.00
N LEU A 46 -8.82 -8.15 16.76
CA LEU A 46 -8.99 -6.85 16.14
C LEU A 46 -10.41 -6.74 15.59
N GLN A 47 -11.13 -5.68 15.93
CA GLN A 47 -12.44 -5.39 15.35
C GLN A 47 -12.33 -4.48 14.13
N ALA A 48 -11.45 -3.48 14.20
CA ALA A 48 -11.15 -2.62 13.06
C ALA A 48 -9.73 -2.07 13.13
N LEU A 49 -9.13 -1.86 11.95
CA LEU A 49 -7.97 -1.00 11.77
C LEU A 49 -8.45 0.32 11.18
N GLU A 50 -8.02 1.43 11.76
CA GLU A 50 -8.29 2.76 11.24
C GLU A 50 -6.99 3.42 10.80
N ILE A 51 -6.99 3.96 9.58
CA ILE A 51 -5.85 4.66 9.00
C ILE A 51 -6.20 6.11 8.77
N GLU A 52 -5.46 7.00 9.42
CA GLU A 52 -5.49 8.43 9.14
C GLU A 52 -4.24 8.83 8.34
N HIS A 53 -4.37 9.92 7.57
CA HIS A 53 -3.29 10.46 6.76
C HIS A 53 -3.45 11.98 6.65
N TYR A 54 -2.40 12.68 6.21
CA TYR A 54 -2.48 14.09 5.86
C TYR A 54 -2.83 14.22 4.37
N PRO A 55 -4.05 14.64 4.01
CA PRO A 55 -4.48 14.70 2.62
C PRO A 55 -3.61 15.64 1.79
N GLY A 56 -3.26 15.22 0.59
CA GLY A 56 -2.38 15.92 -0.35
C GLY A 56 -0.88 15.81 -0.04
N LEU A 57 -0.46 15.80 1.23
CA LEU A 57 0.96 15.60 1.56
C LEU A 57 1.39 14.15 1.36
N CYS A 58 0.55 13.20 1.77
CA CYS A 58 0.87 11.77 1.67
C CYS A 58 1.02 11.35 0.20
N GLU A 59 0.07 11.74 -0.65
CA GLU A 59 0.01 11.46 -2.08
C GLU A 59 1.23 12.04 -2.80
N ARG A 60 1.57 13.31 -2.55
CA ARG A 60 2.78 13.93 -3.10
C ARG A 60 4.04 13.19 -2.69
N ARG A 61 4.14 12.81 -1.41
CA ARG A 61 5.32 12.09 -0.91
C ARG A 61 5.45 10.70 -1.54
N LEU A 62 4.34 9.99 -1.69
CA LEU A 62 4.32 8.69 -2.35
C LEU A 62 4.67 8.82 -3.84
N MET A 63 4.21 9.88 -4.52
CA MET A 63 4.55 10.15 -5.90
C MET A 63 6.05 10.40 -6.09
N GLU A 64 6.67 11.21 -5.24
CA GLU A 64 8.12 11.41 -5.24
C GLU A 64 8.88 10.09 -5.08
N ILE A 65 8.47 9.27 -4.10
CA ILE A 65 9.10 7.97 -3.83
C ILE A 65 8.94 7.03 -5.02
N ALA A 66 7.74 6.94 -5.59
CA ALA A 66 7.48 6.07 -6.74
C ALA A 66 8.30 6.49 -7.96
N LEU A 67 8.44 7.79 -8.22
CA LEU A 67 9.29 8.31 -9.30
C LEU A 67 10.77 7.95 -9.10
N ASP A 68 11.28 8.07 -7.88
CA ASP A 68 12.67 7.73 -7.56
C ASP A 68 12.93 6.23 -7.75
N LEU A 69 12.06 5.38 -7.18
CA LEU A 69 12.19 3.92 -7.28
C LEU A 69 11.96 3.41 -8.70
N GLN A 70 11.06 4.04 -9.46
CA GLN A 70 10.84 3.69 -10.86
C GLN A 70 12.13 3.85 -11.66
N ARG A 71 12.82 4.98 -11.49
CA ARG A 71 14.10 5.27 -12.14
C ARG A 71 15.22 4.36 -11.64
N GLU A 72 15.32 4.17 -10.33
CA GLU A 72 16.35 3.33 -9.70
C GLU A 72 16.30 1.88 -10.19
N HIS A 73 15.10 1.32 -10.32
CA HIS A 73 14.91 -0.07 -10.70
C HIS A 73 14.64 -0.29 -12.18
N ALA A 74 14.52 0.78 -12.98
CA ALA A 74 14.19 0.75 -14.40
C ALA A 74 12.93 -0.09 -14.70
N VAL A 75 11.81 0.29 -14.11
CA VAL A 75 10.51 -0.37 -14.26
C VAL A 75 9.54 0.48 -15.09
N GLY A 76 8.58 -0.17 -15.74
CA GLY A 76 7.62 0.47 -16.66
C GLY A 76 6.47 1.13 -15.92
N SER A 77 5.59 0.32 -15.32
CA SER A 77 4.37 0.79 -14.66
C SER A 77 4.43 0.59 -13.14
N VAL A 78 3.90 1.53 -12.37
CA VAL A 78 3.77 1.44 -10.91
C VAL A 78 2.34 1.80 -10.49
N LEU A 79 1.76 0.99 -9.60
CA LEU A 79 0.47 1.22 -8.96
C LEU A 79 0.63 1.18 -7.45
N VAL A 80 0.09 2.19 -6.77
CA VAL A 80 -0.05 2.20 -5.31
C VAL A 80 -1.46 2.66 -4.97
N LEU A 81 -2.31 1.72 -4.57
CA LEU A 81 -3.64 2.03 -4.01
C LEU A 81 -3.61 1.70 -2.53
N HIS A 82 -3.99 2.65 -1.67
CA HIS A 82 -4.05 2.42 -0.23
C HIS A 82 -5.36 2.94 0.34
N ARG A 83 -6.01 2.11 1.16
CA ARG A 83 -7.25 2.49 1.85
C ARG A 83 -6.96 3.28 3.11
N VAL A 84 -7.76 4.31 3.34
CA VAL A 84 -7.78 5.11 4.58
C VAL A 84 -9.13 4.98 5.27
N GLY A 85 -9.24 5.44 6.51
CA GLY A 85 -10.43 5.25 7.34
C GLY A 85 -10.48 3.88 8.01
N ARG A 86 -11.67 3.47 8.45
CA ARG A 86 -11.90 2.21 9.18
C ARG A 86 -12.10 1.02 8.24
N MET A 87 -11.46 -0.09 8.57
CA MET A 87 -11.48 -1.34 7.83
C MET A 87 -11.59 -2.53 8.79
N GLN A 88 -12.22 -3.61 8.34
CA GLN A 88 -12.41 -4.83 9.13
C GLN A 88 -11.31 -5.85 8.83
N PRO A 89 -11.04 -6.82 9.73
CA PRO A 89 -10.19 -7.95 9.42
C PRO A 89 -10.52 -8.63 8.09
N GLY A 90 -9.50 -8.90 7.28
CA GLY A 90 -9.64 -9.49 5.95
C GLY A 90 -9.77 -8.47 4.81
N ASP A 91 -10.17 -7.22 5.11
CA ASP A 91 -10.27 -6.16 4.09
C ASP A 91 -8.91 -5.92 3.42
N PRO A 92 -8.85 -5.84 2.08
CA PRO A 92 -7.69 -5.32 1.38
C PRO A 92 -7.44 -3.87 1.80
N ILE A 93 -6.23 -3.58 2.28
CA ILE A 93 -5.82 -2.25 2.73
C ILE A 93 -4.84 -1.59 1.77
N VAL A 94 -4.01 -2.37 1.08
CA VAL A 94 -3.04 -1.83 0.12
C VAL A 94 -2.86 -2.78 -1.06
N LEU A 95 -2.79 -2.21 -2.25
CA LEU A 95 -2.34 -2.87 -3.47
C LEU A 95 -1.11 -2.11 -3.98
N VAL A 96 0.00 -2.84 -4.14
CA VAL A 96 1.17 -2.36 -4.87
C VAL A 96 1.40 -3.28 -6.04
N ALA A 97 1.51 -2.73 -7.25
CA ALA A 97 1.84 -3.50 -8.43
C ALA A 97 2.91 -2.79 -9.25
N VAL A 98 3.87 -3.54 -9.77
CA VAL A 98 4.96 -3.00 -10.59
C VAL A 98 5.18 -3.90 -11.79
N GLU A 99 5.40 -3.29 -12.95
CA GLU A 99 5.74 -3.95 -14.20
C GLU A 99 7.15 -3.64 -14.64
N ALA A 100 7.88 -4.65 -15.13
CA ALA A 100 9.22 -4.48 -15.68
C ALA A 100 9.55 -5.56 -16.70
N ASP A 101 10.56 -5.33 -17.54
CA ASP A 101 11.00 -6.34 -18.52
C ASP A 101 11.56 -7.62 -17.86
N ARG A 102 11.98 -7.52 -16.60
CA ARG A 102 12.57 -8.64 -15.85
C ARG A 102 11.94 -8.72 -14.47
N ARG A 103 11.51 -9.93 -14.09
CA ARG A 103 10.89 -10.23 -12.77
C ARG A 103 11.67 -9.67 -11.58
N GLY A 104 13.00 -9.70 -11.63
CA GLY A 104 13.84 -9.23 -10.52
C GLY A 104 13.75 -7.72 -10.29
N ALA A 105 13.57 -6.93 -11.35
CA ALA A 105 13.37 -5.49 -11.22
C ALA A 105 12.00 -5.18 -10.61
N ALA A 106 10.94 -5.82 -11.13
CA ALA A 106 9.59 -5.70 -10.60
C ALA A 106 9.52 -6.08 -9.11
N GLN A 107 10.08 -7.23 -8.73
CA GLN A 107 10.10 -7.70 -7.34
C GLN A 107 10.80 -6.73 -6.39
N ARG A 108 12.00 -6.26 -6.75
CA ARG A 108 12.76 -5.33 -5.90
C ARG A 108 12.06 -3.99 -5.74
N CYS A 109 11.51 -3.45 -6.83
CA CYS A 109 10.77 -2.19 -6.78
C CYS A 109 9.50 -2.31 -5.93
N THR A 110 8.74 -3.40 -6.06
CA THR A 110 7.56 -3.65 -5.22
C THR A 110 7.96 -3.71 -3.74
N THR A 111 9.03 -4.43 -3.38
CA THR A 111 9.54 -4.48 -1.99
C THR A 111 9.96 -3.11 -1.48
N ALA A 112 10.69 -2.33 -2.28
CA ALA A 112 11.14 -1.00 -1.91
C ALA A 112 9.97 -0.03 -1.70
N LEU A 113 8.93 -0.11 -2.53
CA LEU A 113 7.69 0.68 -2.37
C LEU A 113 6.97 0.33 -1.07
N LEU A 114 6.90 -0.96 -0.71
CA LEU A 114 6.28 -1.39 0.55
C LEU A 114 7.04 -0.87 1.77
N GLU A 115 8.36 -0.91 1.75
CA GLU A 115 9.18 -0.32 2.81
C GLU A 115 8.99 1.18 2.91
N ALA A 116 8.90 1.87 1.77
CA ALA A 116 8.67 3.30 1.75
C ALA A 116 7.25 3.67 2.27
N LEU A 117 6.21 2.95 1.87
CA LEU A 117 4.85 3.12 2.39
C LEU A 117 4.79 2.96 3.91
N LYS A 118 5.62 2.07 4.42
CA LYS A 118 5.66 1.75 5.84
C LYS A 118 6.43 2.78 6.65
N HIS A 119 7.57 3.25 6.17
CA HIS A 119 8.48 4.10 6.95
C HIS A 119 8.48 5.57 6.56
N ARG A 120 8.04 5.91 5.36
CA ARG A 120 8.16 7.26 4.79
C ARG A 120 6.81 7.92 4.50
N ALA A 121 5.72 7.15 4.44
CA ALA A 121 4.39 7.71 4.26
C ALA A 121 3.79 8.16 5.61
N PRO A 122 3.21 9.37 5.69
CA PRO A 122 2.62 9.90 6.92
C PRO A 122 1.24 9.27 7.19
N PHE A 123 1.24 7.98 7.54
CA PHE A 123 0.06 7.25 8.01
C PHE A 123 0.08 7.09 9.52
N TRP A 124 -1.08 7.31 10.15
CA TRP A 124 -1.32 6.98 11.56
C TRP A 124 -2.31 5.84 11.65
N LYS A 125 -1.98 4.85 12.48
CA LYS A 125 -2.74 3.61 12.58
C LYS A 125 -3.36 3.52 13.97
N ARG A 126 -4.67 3.27 14.04
CA ARG A 126 -5.39 3.02 15.28
C ARG A 126 -6.06 1.66 15.22
N GLU A 127 -5.78 0.81 16.21
CA GLU A 127 -6.41 -0.50 16.35
C GLU A 127 -7.60 -0.40 17.29
N TRP A 128 -8.73 -0.98 16.89
CA TRP A 128 -9.95 -1.06 17.67
C TRP A 128 -10.16 -2.48 18.19
N CYS A 129 -10.20 -2.63 19.51
CA CYS A 129 -10.48 -3.87 20.21
C CYS A 129 -11.60 -3.63 21.22
N GLY A 130 -12.82 -4.09 20.92
CA GLY A 130 -14.01 -3.61 21.61
C GLY A 130 -14.25 -2.14 21.31
N ASP A 131 -14.77 -1.40 22.28
CA ASP A 131 -15.02 0.05 22.17
C ASP A 131 -13.75 0.90 22.41
N GLN A 132 -12.58 0.26 22.53
CA GLN A 132 -11.32 0.94 22.81
C GLN A 132 -10.44 1.01 21.55
N GLY A 133 -10.13 2.25 21.14
CA GLY A 133 -9.17 2.54 20.07
C GLY A 133 -7.79 2.93 20.62
N THR A 134 -6.74 2.24 20.17
CA THR A 134 -5.35 2.50 20.57
C THR A 134 -4.51 2.90 19.37
N TRP A 135 -3.84 4.05 19.46
CA TRP A 135 -2.88 4.50 18.44
C TRP A 135 -1.60 3.67 18.51
N LEU A 136 -1.11 3.23 17.35
CA LEU A 136 0.17 2.56 17.25
C LEU A 136 1.31 3.60 17.27
N THR A 137 2.34 3.32 18.06
CA THR A 137 3.51 4.21 18.23
C THR A 137 4.65 3.90 17.27
N GLY A 138 4.55 2.83 16.48
CA GLY A 138 5.58 2.42 15.54
C GLY A 138 5.09 1.41 14.51
N ASN A 139 5.91 1.17 13.49
CA ASN A 139 5.67 0.15 12.48
C ASN A 139 6.42 -1.14 12.83
N THR A 140 5.77 -2.30 12.70
CA THR A 140 6.43 -3.62 12.77
C THR A 140 7.52 -3.72 11.70
N PRO A 141 8.68 -4.38 11.85
CA PRO A 141 9.61 -4.65 10.72
C PRO A 141 8.97 -5.49 9.60
N LEU A 142 9.54 -5.55 8.39
CA LEU A 142 9.11 -6.55 7.39
C LEU A 142 9.52 -7.95 7.83
#